data_AF-A0A2Z6QN03-F1
#
_entry.id   AF-A0A2Z6QN03-F1
#
_cell.length_a   1.000
_cell.length_b   1.000
_cell.length_c   1.000
_cell.angle_alpha   90.00
_cell.angle_beta   90.00
_cell.angle_gamma   90.00
#
_symmetry.space_group_name_H-M   'P 1'
#
loop_
_entity.id
_entity.type
_entity.pdbx_description
1 polymer ?
#
loop_
_entity_poly.entity_id
_entity_poly.type
_entity_poly.pdbx_seq_one_letter_code
_entity_poly.pdbx_strand_id
1 'polypeptide(L)'
;MELIIASMGKGLSLSETIEKKLANAEGKKHDNLTKNLYHFINKARHEFMVEYDSICFDCSCLDVKQYALKMYMNTFYGTAGDILSERCFQKYDEAYDSGNGILKEEYWSKMMNISNMEVMEKLHNEVNDFLRKDNRSSYLKMAYGEVLFLVVFTGKKKYYSIPYENCGGRAQRNCKEYFADRS
;
A
#
# COMPACT_ATOMS: atom_id res chain seq x y z
N MET A 1 -13.57 15.30 13.24
CA MET A 1 -14.51 16.29 12.68
C MET A 1 -15.87 15.65 12.39
N GLU A 2 -15.94 14.56 11.62
CA GLU A 2 -17.19 13.81 11.31
C GLU A 2 -18.12 13.53 12.51
N LEU A 3 -17.56 13.02 13.62
CA LEU A 3 -18.34 12.75 14.85
C LEU A 3 -18.92 14.03 15.49
N ILE A 4 -18.31 15.19 15.26
CA ILE A 4 -18.80 16.50 15.73
C ILE A 4 -20.00 16.91 14.86
N ILE A 5 -19.90 16.76 13.54
CA ILE A 5 -20.99 17.02 12.59
C ILE A 5 -22.21 16.14 12.88
N ALA A 6 -21.99 14.84 13.09
CA ALA A 6 -23.04 13.89 13.45
C ALA A 6 -23.74 14.24 14.79
N SER A 7 -23.03 14.89 15.72
CA SER A 7 -23.59 15.31 17.01
C SER A 7 -24.32 16.65 16.91
N MET A 8 -23.84 17.57 16.06
CA MET A 8 -24.54 18.82 15.76
C MET A 8 -25.87 18.57 15.05
N GLY A 9 -25.97 17.53 14.21
CA GLY A 9 -27.22 17.06 13.62
C GLY A 9 -28.25 16.56 14.65
N LYS A 10 -27.83 16.28 15.89
CA LYS A 10 -28.70 15.91 17.02
C LYS A 10 -29.09 17.10 17.91
N GLY A 11 -28.78 18.33 17.48
CA GLY A 11 -29.17 19.56 18.18
C GLY A 11 -28.17 20.11 19.19
N LEU A 12 -27.03 19.44 19.41
CA LEU A 12 -25.97 19.95 20.31
C LEU A 12 -25.22 21.14 19.70
N SER A 13 -24.87 22.13 20.52
CA SER A 13 -24.01 23.23 20.05
C SER A 13 -22.59 22.74 19.73
N LEU A 14 -21.85 23.53 18.93
CA LEU A 14 -20.49 23.17 18.52
C LEU A 14 -19.56 23.07 19.73
N SER A 15 -19.64 24.04 20.65
CA SER A 15 -18.83 24.08 21.88
C SER A 15 -19.12 22.89 22.78
N GLU A 16 -20.39 22.62 23.10
CA GLU A 16 -20.80 21.47 23.93
C GLU A 16 -20.33 20.14 23.34
N THR A 17 -20.37 20.01 22.01
CA THR A 17 -19.92 18.80 21.31
C THR A 17 -18.40 18.62 21.40
N ILE A 18 -17.64 19.70 21.22
CA ILE A 18 -16.18 19.69 21.32
C ILE A 18 -15.75 19.37 22.75
N GLU A 19 -16.33 20.06 23.75
CA GLU A 19 -16.05 19.82 25.17
C GLU A 19 -16.34 18.37 25.57
N LYS A 20 -17.49 17.83 25.15
CA LYS A 20 -17.82 16.42 25.38
C LYS A 20 -16.84 15.47 24.70
N LYS A 21 -16.30 15.81 23.53
CA LYS A 21 -15.30 14.97 22.86
C LYS A 21 -13.94 15.04 23.53
N LEU A 22 -13.54 16.21 24.04
CA LEU A 22 -12.31 16.39 24.80
C LEU A 22 -12.37 15.69 26.16
N ALA A 23 -13.52 15.69 26.83
CA ALA A 23 -13.74 14.99 28.09
C ALA A 23 -13.66 13.46 27.97
N ASN A 24 -13.90 12.92 26.76
CA ASN A 24 -13.89 11.47 26.49
C ASN A 24 -12.54 10.96 25.94
N ALA A 25 -11.54 11.83 25.74
CA ALA A 25 -10.22 11.41 25.26
C ALA A 25 -9.26 11.24 26.45
N GLU A 26 -8.55 10.11 26.53
CA GLU A 26 -7.56 9.84 27.58
C GLU A 26 -6.14 9.66 26.98
N GLY A 27 -5.11 10.11 27.71
CA GLY A 27 -3.69 9.89 27.40
C GLY A 27 -3.07 10.85 26.35
N LYS A 28 -1.90 10.51 25.79
CA LYS A 28 -1.13 11.36 24.82
C LYS A 28 -1.90 11.78 23.56
N LYS A 29 -3.00 11.10 23.23
CA LYS A 29 -3.92 11.48 22.14
C LYS A 29 -4.72 12.74 22.47
N HIS A 30 -4.88 13.04 23.76
CA HIS A 30 -5.58 14.21 24.27
C HIS A 30 -4.88 15.50 23.83
N ASP A 31 -3.58 15.66 24.08
CA ASP A 31 -2.86 16.91 23.79
C ASP A 31 -2.94 17.34 22.32
N ASN A 32 -2.85 16.39 21.39
CA ASN A 32 -2.92 16.68 19.95
C ASN A 32 -4.36 16.96 19.49
N LEU A 33 -5.33 16.22 20.04
CA LEU A 33 -6.75 16.43 19.77
C LEU A 33 -7.22 17.78 20.32
N THR A 34 -6.77 18.11 21.53
CA THR A 34 -6.98 19.38 22.22
C THR A 34 -6.48 20.54 21.37
N LYS A 35 -5.22 20.51 20.91
CA LYS A 35 -4.67 21.57 20.04
C LYS A 35 -5.47 21.76 18.75
N ASN A 36 -5.88 20.67 18.11
CA ASN A 36 -6.64 20.73 16.85
C ASN A 36 -8.09 21.22 17.06
N LEU A 37 -8.74 20.87 18.17
CA LEU A 37 -10.14 21.21 18.42
C LEU A 37 -10.33 22.55 19.14
N TYR A 38 -9.38 22.99 19.96
CA TYR A 38 -9.45 24.28 20.67
C TYR A 38 -9.57 25.46 19.72
N HIS A 39 -8.97 25.37 18.52
CA HIS A 39 -9.12 26.39 17.47
C HIS A 39 -10.59 26.63 17.08
N PHE A 40 -11.44 25.59 17.19
CA PHE A 40 -12.83 25.62 16.75
C PHE A 40 -13.84 25.93 17.87
N ILE A 41 -13.42 25.91 19.15
CA ILE A 41 -14.32 26.09 20.30
C ILE A 41 -15.04 27.46 20.25
N ASN A 42 -14.34 28.52 19.86
CA ASN A 42 -14.88 29.87 19.82
C ASN A 42 -15.42 30.28 18.44
N LYS A 43 -15.43 29.36 17.48
CA LYS A 43 -15.74 29.66 16.09
C LYS A 43 -17.24 29.52 15.83
N ALA A 44 -17.80 30.34 14.94
CA ALA A 44 -19.21 30.21 14.60
C ALA A 44 -19.45 28.92 13.79
N ARG A 45 -20.65 28.34 13.89
CA ARG A 45 -21.01 27.09 13.19
C ARG A 45 -20.74 27.16 11.68
N HIS A 46 -21.06 28.28 11.04
CA HIS A 46 -20.87 28.46 9.60
C HIS A 46 -19.39 28.54 9.23
N GLU A 47 -18.57 29.22 10.03
CA GLU A 47 -17.12 29.30 9.81
C GLU A 47 -16.43 27.95 10.02
N PHE A 48 -16.92 27.14 10.99
CA PHE A 48 -16.47 25.75 11.17
C PHE A 48 -16.82 24.88 9.96
N MET A 49 -18.03 25.00 9.40
CA MET A 49 -18.43 24.28 8.19
C MET A 49 -17.57 24.64 6.99
N VAL A 50 -17.28 25.93 6.77
CA VAL A 50 -16.44 26.38 5.64
C VAL A 50 -15.04 25.78 5.72
N GLU A 51 -14.41 25.78 6.91
CA GLU A 51 -13.08 25.19 7.09
C GLU A 51 -13.12 23.67 6.97
N TYR A 52 -14.18 23.04 7.49
CA TYR A 52 -14.41 21.61 7.33
C TYR A 52 -14.50 21.20 5.85
N ASP A 53 -15.33 21.90 5.06
CA ASP A 53 -15.51 21.62 3.64
C ASP A 53 -14.20 21.80 2.86
N SER A 54 -13.42 22.82 3.20
CA SER A 54 -12.08 23.03 2.63
C SER A 54 -11.14 21.86 2.93
N ILE A 55 -11.09 21.39 4.18
CA ILE A 55 -10.26 20.25 4.57
C ILE A 55 -10.73 18.96 3.86
N CYS A 56 -12.04 18.74 3.76
CA CYS A 56 -12.61 17.59 3.05
C CYS A 56 -12.26 17.60 1.56
N PHE A 57 -12.27 18.78 0.94
CA PHE A 57 -11.82 18.96 -0.43
C PHE A 57 -10.34 18.59 -0.59
N ASP A 58 -9.47 19.12 0.27
CA ASP A 58 -8.03 18.79 0.25
C ASP A 58 -7.78 17.30 0.48
N CYS A 59 -8.48 16.67 1.43
CA CYS A 59 -8.40 15.23 1.67
C CYS A 59 -8.82 14.42 0.44
N SER A 60 -9.89 14.83 -0.24
CA SER A 60 -10.39 14.18 -1.45
C SER A 60 -9.37 14.33 -2.60
N CYS A 61 -8.77 15.51 -2.76
CA CYS A 61 -7.69 15.72 -3.73
C CYS A 61 -6.47 14.84 -3.44
N LEU A 62 -6.08 14.69 -2.18
CA LEU A 62 -4.98 13.81 -1.78
C LEU A 62 -5.31 12.33 -2.01
N ASP A 63 -6.54 11.91 -1.73
CA ASP A 63 -6.99 10.53 -1.96
C ASP A 63 -6.96 10.17 -3.46
N VAL A 64 -7.44 11.07 -4.33
CA VAL A 64 -7.36 10.89 -5.78
C VAL A 64 -5.91 10.78 -6.25
N LYS A 65 -4.99 11.60 -5.71
CA LYS A 65 -3.55 11.50 -6.03
C LYS A 65 -2.95 10.16 -5.59
N GLN A 66 -3.29 9.71 -4.39
CA GLN A 66 -2.86 8.42 -3.87
C GLN A 66 -3.38 7.27 -4.74
N TYR A 67 -4.64 7.34 -5.17
CA TYR A 67 -5.25 6.35 -6.07
C TYR A 67 -4.58 6.34 -7.45
N ALA A 68 -4.30 7.51 -8.03
CA ALA A 68 -3.60 7.62 -9.29
C ALA A 68 -2.19 7.03 -9.22
N LEU A 69 -1.44 7.32 -8.14
CA LEU A 69 -0.13 6.73 -7.89
C LEU A 69 -0.21 5.20 -7.75
N LYS A 70 -1.20 4.70 -7.01
CA LYS A 70 -1.44 3.26 -6.86
C LYS A 70 -1.73 2.60 -8.22
N MET A 71 -2.59 3.20 -9.04
CA MET A 71 -2.92 2.69 -10.36
C MET A 71 -1.70 2.68 -11.27
N TYR A 72 -0.92 3.77 -11.27
CA TYR A 72 0.35 3.86 -12.01
C TYR A 72 1.32 2.75 -11.58
N MET A 73 1.52 2.56 -10.29
CA MET A 73 2.40 1.51 -9.77
C MET A 73 1.92 0.12 -10.18
N ASN A 74 0.62 -0.17 -10.09
CA ASN A 74 0.07 -1.45 -10.52
C ASN A 74 0.32 -1.72 -12.01
N THR A 75 0.14 -0.71 -12.87
CA THR A 75 0.42 -0.82 -14.31
C THR A 75 1.92 -0.96 -14.59
N PHE A 76 2.75 -0.18 -13.90
CA PHE A 76 4.19 -0.25 -14.00
C PHE A 76 4.71 -1.64 -13.64
N TYR A 77 4.24 -2.23 -12.54
CA TYR A 77 4.62 -3.58 -12.14
C TYR A 77 4.17 -4.66 -13.12
N GLY A 78 2.96 -4.56 -13.68
CA GLY A 78 2.51 -5.48 -14.73
C GLY A 78 3.42 -5.43 -15.96
N THR A 79 3.72 -4.21 -16.42
CA THR A 79 4.55 -4.01 -17.62
C THR A 79 6.02 -4.39 -17.38
N ALA A 80 6.56 -4.03 -16.22
CA ALA A 80 7.93 -4.37 -15.84
C ALA A 80 8.08 -5.89 -15.66
N GLY A 81 7.08 -6.57 -15.08
CA GLY A 81 7.06 -8.03 -14.97
C GLY A 81 7.13 -8.71 -16.33
N ASP A 82 6.34 -8.26 -17.31
CA ASP A 82 6.37 -8.80 -18.67
C ASP A 82 7.73 -8.57 -19.36
N ILE A 83 8.26 -7.34 -19.31
CA ILE A 83 9.54 -6.98 -19.97
C ILE A 83 10.74 -7.65 -19.30
N LEU A 84 10.76 -7.71 -17.96
CA LEU A 84 11.83 -8.36 -17.20
C LEU A 84 11.80 -9.87 -17.43
N SER A 85 10.60 -10.48 -17.50
CA SER A 85 10.49 -11.91 -17.79
C SER A 85 11.13 -12.26 -19.13
N GLU A 86 10.85 -11.49 -20.18
CA GLU A 86 11.40 -11.78 -21.51
C GLU A 86 12.92 -11.59 -21.58
N ARG A 87 13.45 -10.47 -21.07
CA ARG A 87 14.90 -10.18 -21.20
C ARG A 87 15.79 -10.91 -20.19
N CYS A 88 15.32 -11.08 -18.96
CA CYS A 88 16.16 -11.65 -17.90
C CYS A 88 16.28 -13.17 -18.04
N PHE A 89 15.28 -13.84 -18.61
CA PHE A 89 15.28 -15.30 -18.72
C PHE A 89 15.90 -15.82 -20.02
N GLN A 90 15.92 -15.02 -21.09
CA GLN A 90 16.48 -15.42 -22.38
C GLN A 90 17.88 -16.05 -22.29
N LYS A 91 18.80 -15.47 -21.51
CA LYS A 91 20.16 -16.01 -21.32
C LYS A 91 20.18 -17.35 -20.60
N TYR A 92 19.23 -17.60 -19.71
CA TYR A 92 19.12 -18.86 -18.96
C TYR A 92 18.36 -19.91 -19.75
N ASP A 93 17.37 -19.51 -20.53
CA ASP A 93 16.65 -20.39 -21.45
C ASP A 93 17.63 -20.95 -22.49
N GLU A 94 18.44 -20.08 -23.11
CA GLU A 94 19.52 -20.48 -24.03
C GLU A 94 20.54 -21.41 -23.36
N ALA A 95 20.93 -21.14 -22.11
CA ALA A 95 21.87 -21.97 -21.36
C ALA A 95 21.28 -23.33 -20.95
N TYR A 96 19.98 -23.40 -20.68
CA TYR A 96 19.26 -24.64 -20.37
C TYR A 96 19.10 -25.53 -21.60
N ASP A 97 18.77 -24.92 -22.75
CA ASP A 97 18.56 -25.61 -24.02
C ASP A 97 19.88 -26.03 -24.70
N SER A 98 20.99 -25.35 -24.39
CA SER A 98 22.32 -25.78 -24.82
C SER A 98 22.69 -27.10 -24.11
N GLY A 99 22.88 -28.19 -24.85
CA GLY A 99 22.98 -29.58 -24.35
C GLY A 99 24.08 -29.93 -23.32
N ASN A 100 24.75 -28.95 -22.72
CA ASN A 100 25.59 -29.05 -21.52
C ASN A 100 24.88 -28.44 -20.28
N GLY A 101 23.54 -28.41 -20.33
CA GLY A 101 22.68 -27.48 -19.62
C GLY A 101 22.77 -27.50 -18.09
N ILE A 102 22.62 -26.30 -17.52
CA ILE A 102 22.38 -26.08 -16.09
C ILE A 102 21.30 -27.02 -15.57
N LEU A 103 21.52 -27.62 -14.39
CA LEU A 103 20.53 -28.47 -13.75
C LEU A 103 19.22 -27.69 -13.55
N LYS A 104 18.08 -28.37 -13.69
CA LYS A 104 16.75 -27.75 -13.57
C LYS A 104 16.62 -26.92 -12.28
N GLU A 105 17.15 -27.42 -11.16
CA GLU A 105 17.16 -26.75 -9.85
C GLU A 105 18.00 -25.45 -9.84
N GLU A 106 19.11 -25.45 -10.56
CA GLU A 106 20.02 -24.31 -10.68
C GLU A 106 19.41 -23.22 -11.59
N TYR A 107 18.74 -23.64 -12.67
CA TYR A 107 17.93 -22.77 -13.51
C TYR A 107 16.83 -22.06 -12.68
N TRP A 108 16.03 -22.82 -11.93
CA TRP A 108 14.96 -22.25 -11.09
C TRP A 108 15.50 -21.32 -10.00
N SER A 109 16.63 -21.67 -9.38
CA SER A 109 17.27 -20.81 -8.37
C SER A 109 17.75 -19.48 -8.96
N LYS A 110 18.33 -19.49 -10.16
CA LYS A 110 18.80 -18.28 -10.86
C LYS A 110 17.64 -17.41 -11.32
N MET A 111 16.59 -18.01 -11.90
CA MET A 111 15.33 -17.37 -12.26
C MET A 111 14.71 -16.60 -11.08
N MET A 112 14.63 -17.25 -9.93
CA MET A 112 14.05 -16.68 -8.71
C MET A 112 14.91 -15.57 -8.11
N ASN A 113 16.24 -15.72 -8.11
CA ASN A 113 17.14 -14.72 -7.53
C ASN A 113 17.07 -13.38 -8.29
N ILE A 114 16.97 -13.43 -9.62
CA ILE A 114 16.91 -12.25 -10.48
C ILE A 114 15.56 -11.54 -10.38
N SER A 115 14.48 -12.31 -10.45
CA SER A 115 13.12 -11.76 -10.47
C SER A 115 12.69 -11.18 -9.13
N ASN A 116 13.05 -11.82 -8.01
CA ASN A 116 12.50 -11.44 -6.70
C ASN A 116 13.36 -10.50 -5.87
N MET A 117 14.69 -10.60 -5.93
CA MET A 117 15.53 -9.86 -4.99
C MET A 117 16.22 -8.68 -5.63
N GLU A 118 17.08 -8.89 -6.62
CA GLU A 118 18.03 -7.84 -6.98
C GLU A 118 17.38 -6.64 -7.70
N VAL A 119 16.48 -6.90 -8.65
CA VAL A 119 15.83 -5.83 -9.43
C VAL A 119 14.77 -5.12 -8.60
N MET A 120 13.96 -5.89 -7.88
CA MET A 120 12.84 -5.35 -7.11
C MET A 120 13.28 -4.59 -5.86
N GLU A 121 14.35 -5.03 -5.19
CA GLU A 121 14.89 -4.32 -4.03
C GLU A 121 15.49 -2.96 -4.41
N LYS A 122 16.22 -2.89 -5.53
CA LYS A 122 16.75 -1.63 -6.07
C LYS A 122 15.61 -0.66 -6.39
N LEU A 123 14.58 -1.13 -7.10
CA LEU A 123 13.41 -0.33 -7.44
C LEU A 123 12.66 0.14 -6.19
N HIS A 124 12.47 -0.75 -5.20
CA HIS A 124 11.84 -0.40 -3.94
C HIS A 124 12.57 0.71 -3.20
N ASN A 125 13.91 0.64 -3.14
CA ASN A 125 14.72 1.63 -2.47
C ASN A 125 14.69 2.98 -3.21
N GLU A 126 14.77 2.97 -4.55
CA GLU A 126 14.66 4.18 -5.37
C GLU A 126 13.30 4.86 -5.23
N VAL A 127 12.21 4.10 -5.30
CA VAL A 127 10.84 4.62 -5.13
C VAL A 127 10.67 5.19 -3.73
N ASN A 128 11.11 4.48 -2.69
CA ASN A 128 11.00 4.99 -1.31
C ASN A 128 11.87 6.23 -1.06
N ASP A 129 13.04 6.32 -1.69
CA ASP A 129 13.89 7.51 -1.62
C ASP A 129 13.23 8.71 -2.32
N PHE A 130 12.58 8.49 -3.47
CA PHE A 130 11.78 9.50 -4.15
C PHE A 130 10.61 9.98 -3.27
N LEU A 131 9.81 9.04 -2.73
CA LEU A 131 8.67 9.35 -1.86
C LEU A 131 9.11 10.12 -0.60
N ARG A 132 10.25 9.76 -0.02
CA ARG A 132 10.82 10.46 1.15
C ARG A 132 11.20 11.90 0.82
N LYS A 133 11.77 12.15 -0.37
CA LYS A 133 12.14 13.50 -0.83
C LYS A 133 10.91 14.37 -1.08
N ASP A 134 9.89 13.81 -1.72
CA ASP A 134 8.66 14.51 -2.07
C ASP A 134 7.81 14.86 -0.83
N ASN A 135 7.51 13.85 0.00
CA ASN A 135 6.67 14.03 1.19
C ASN A 135 7.41 14.57 2.41
N ARG A 136 8.74 14.70 2.35
CA ARG A 136 9.62 15.07 3.49
C ARG A 136 9.42 14.19 4.73
N SER A 137 8.85 13.00 4.56
CA SER A 137 8.56 12.06 5.63
C SER A 137 8.63 10.62 5.13
N SER A 138 8.89 9.69 6.03
CA SER A 138 8.91 8.25 5.76
C SER A 138 7.57 7.55 6.01
N TYR A 139 6.49 8.32 6.23
CA TYR A 139 5.17 7.76 6.48
C TYR A 139 4.62 7.01 5.27
N LEU A 140 4.81 7.56 4.06
CA LEU A 140 4.47 6.89 2.83
C LEU A 140 5.67 6.06 2.36
N LYS A 141 5.51 4.73 2.42
CA LYS A 141 6.49 3.77 1.92
C LYS A 141 5.79 2.74 1.06
N MET A 142 6.45 2.34 -0.01
CA MET A 142 6.10 1.16 -0.75
C MET A 142 6.41 -0.05 0.14
N ALA A 143 5.45 -0.96 0.27
CA ALA A 143 5.66 -2.26 0.88
C ALA A 143 5.44 -3.29 -0.21
N TYR A 144 6.34 -4.26 -0.30
CA TYR A 144 6.18 -5.37 -1.21
C TYR A 144 5.18 -6.38 -0.65
N GLY A 145 4.28 -6.88 -1.49
CA GLY A 145 3.36 -7.96 -1.13
C GLY A 145 4.04 -9.33 -1.15
N GLU A 146 3.24 -10.39 -1.12
CA GLU A 146 3.74 -11.76 -1.35
C GLU A 146 4.08 -11.96 -2.83
N VAL A 147 5.24 -12.55 -3.13
CA VAL A 147 5.50 -13.08 -4.48
C VAL A 147 4.91 -14.46 -4.57
N LEU A 148 4.09 -14.64 -5.60
CA LEU A 148 3.45 -15.89 -5.89
C LEU A 148 4.25 -16.60 -6.99
N PHE A 149 4.73 -17.80 -6.68
CA PHE A 149 5.44 -18.67 -7.62
C PHE A 149 4.52 -19.81 -8.07
N LEU A 150 4.57 -20.17 -9.35
CA LEU A 150 3.59 -21.05 -10.01
C LEU A 150 2.15 -20.61 -9.74
N VAL A 151 1.72 -19.53 -10.42
CA VAL A 151 0.33 -19.08 -10.35
C VAL A 151 -0.51 -19.85 -11.38
N VAL A 152 -1.53 -20.57 -10.92
CA VAL A 152 -2.54 -21.20 -11.76
C VAL A 152 -3.81 -20.37 -11.68
N PHE A 153 -4.20 -19.73 -12.77
CA PHE A 153 -5.45 -18.99 -12.87
C PHE A 153 -6.59 -19.95 -13.21
N THR A 154 -7.58 -20.08 -12.32
CA THR A 154 -8.75 -20.94 -12.52
C THR A 154 -10.03 -20.16 -12.85
N GLY A 155 -9.97 -18.83 -12.75
CA GLY A 155 -11.04 -17.94 -13.17
C GLY A 155 -10.73 -16.48 -12.84
N LYS A 156 -11.65 -15.57 -13.19
CA LYS A 156 -11.51 -14.15 -12.84
C LYS A 156 -11.37 -14.01 -11.33
N LYS A 157 -10.26 -13.41 -10.87
CA LYS A 157 -9.92 -13.23 -9.44
C LYS A 157 -9.80 -14.54 -8.64
N LYS A 158 -9.59 -15.68 -9.31
CA LYS A 158 -9.36 -16.99 -8.67
C LYS A 158 -8.05 -17.57 -9.18
N TYR A 159 -7.09 -17.72 -8.28
CA TYR A 159 -5.81 -18.33 -8.59
C TYR A 159 -5.24 -19.10 -7.41
N TYR A 160 -4.54 -20.18 -7.74
CA TYR A 160 -3.73 -20.95 -6.79
C TYR A 160 -2.28 -20.59 -7.00
N SER A 161 -1.52 -20.49 -5.92
CA SER A 161 -0.08 -20.28 -6.04
C SER A 161 0.66 -20.72 -4.78
N ILE A 162 1.97 -20.88 -4.94
CA ILE A 162 2.87 -21.15 -3.84
C ILE A 162 3.47 -19.80 -3.40
N PRO A 163 3.12 -19.30 -2.20
CA PRO A 163 3.75 -18.09 -1.68
C PRO A 163 5.22 -18.35 -1.42
N TYR A 164 6.09 -17.47 -1.91
CA TYR A 164 7.49 -17.49 -1.55
C TYR A 164 7.73 -16.56 -0.36
N GLU A 165 7.74 -17.13 0.84
CA GLU A 165 8.15 -16.42 2.05
C GLU A 165 9.64 -16.71 2.31
N ASN A 166 10.44 -15.67 2.49
CA ASN A 166 11.86 -15.79 2.80
C ASN A 166 12.06 -16.18 4.28
N CYS A 167 11.57 -17.37 4.65
CA CYS A 167 11.69 -17.93 5.98
C CYS A 167 13.01 -18.71 6.05
N GLY A 168 13.97 -18.17 6.80
CA GLY A 168 15.17 -18.89 7.19
C GLY A 168 14.81 -20.28 7.73
N GLY A 169 15.12 -21.32 6.95
CA GLY A 169 15.10 -22.70 7.42
C GLY A 169 13.72 -23.33 7.72
N ARG A 170 12.76 -23.30 6.78
CA ARG A 170 11.85 -24.42 6.45
C ARG A 170 10.79 -23.96 5.45
N ALA A 171 10.88 -24.44 4.21
CA ALA A 171 9.83 -24.28 3.22
C ALA A 171 8.60 -25.11 3.64
N GLN A 172 7.58 -24.46 4.21
CA GLN A 172 6.24 -25.05 4.28
C GLN A 172 5.61 -24.97 2.89
N ARG A 173 5.48 -26.13 2.23
CA ARG A 173 4.79 -26.31 0.94
C ARG A 173 3.27 -26.31 1.15
N ASN A 174 2.68 -25.17 1.47
CA ASN A 174 1.22 -25.05 1.56
C ASN A 174 0.72 -24.19 0.41
N CYS A 175 -0.02 -24.79 -0.53
CA CYS A 175 -0.74 -24.06 -1.58
C CYS A 175 -1.78 -23.14 -0.91
N LYS A 176 -1.71 -21.83 -1.17
CA LYS A 176 -2.71 -20.87 -0.70
C LYS A 176 -3.71 -20.60 -1.84
N GLU A 177 -5.00 -20.60 -1.49
CA GLU A 177 -6.08 -20.16 -2.38
C GLU A 177 -6.34 -18.68 -2.11
N TYR A 178 -6.32 -17.85 -3.17
CA TYR A 178 -6.55 -16.42 -3.06
C TYR A 178 -7.86 -16.03 -3.75
N PHE A 179 -8.70 -15.32 -3.01
CA PHE A 179 -9.89 -14.67 -3.54
C PHE A 179 -9.71 -13.16 -3.44
N ALA A 180 -9.60 -12.47 -4.57
CA ALA A 180 -9.58 -11.01 -4.55
C ALA A 180 -11.02 -10.48 -4.39
N ASP A 181 -11.26 -9.66 -3.36
CA ASP A 181 -12.59 -9.12 -3.07
C ASP A 181 -13.15 -8.25 -4.21
N ARG A 182 -14.48 -8.21 -4.33
CA ARG A 182 -15.18 -7.33 -5.29
C ARG A 182 -15.15 -5.90 -4.77
N SER A 183 -14.27 -5.08 -5.34
CA SER A 183 -14.46 -3.63 -5.46
C SER A 183 -15.52 -3.33 -6.51
#